data_AF-A0A266LLA8-F1
#
_entry.id   AF-A0A266LLA8-F1
#
_cell.length_a   1.000
_cell.length_b   1.000
_cell.length_c   1.000
_cell.angle_alpha   90.00
_cell.angle_beta   90.00
_cell.angle_gamma   90.00
#
_symmetry.space_group_name_H-M   'P 1'
#
loop_
_entity.id
_entity.type
_entity.pdbx_description
1 polymer ?
#
loop_
_entity_poly.entity_id
_entity_poly.type
_entity_poly.pdbx_seq_one_letter_code
_entity_poly.pdbx_strand_id
1 'polypeptide(L)'
;MTLEQWLIEQSPSYQRMESPPISIVLNDELIEAKRWHRVVFKPSDHVEIYREPKGTDPFSITYALFAGAKAVMKMMVPKMPGMPSNSTVQGNPLTEASAKGNKVKLGDTIRQIAGHQKVYPSYLAEPRTWFVSPREQWIEMLLYVSAGDLDIPISKIKVGETPLISLGADARVTIYPPGADVSGDTASMLWYNVAEVGASSSGSAGLQLTVSNSITPSARASAYQFNGETISIPAGAGAFPADWVSGLVIRALAYYEYTVIDGGTGRDIVQGPLEMLNPEVGMPIEVVGANGGLYIVNSYTPYAPATPPGVGTASTLRGSSAPSRYNFDVTPLSLTVSRGGTAYPVTLNTATTDLAGLVSAFNAAKGAAPFIASASLGRLLITETSAFTGLPLTSTDATLFGSSPISSTGTAPTSGSPEQPAEMTLNYDGGAPANGLALGTGLACIGPRGLRYRITAFGSSIIEVERLTSVGAVDEDWPGFSYLESVNSVINLDPSSLQGGYRGPFVCSPVGEKVTAIEYSVFAANGLIGLGKKGDMYAISSGHQFEYRDADVAGAWTVLSKWVSGASRDAQGFTFRHELPYPMRPECRLKRLPKIGGANADEVNDDMMWYSLRGLRQIRP
;
A
#
# COMPACT_ATOMS: atom_id res chain seq x y z
N MET A 1 2.88 65.91 -45.33
CA MET A 1 2.40 64.59 -45.79
C MET A 1 1.56 64.00 -44.69
N THR A 2 0.41 63.39 -44.99
CA THR A 2 -0.40 62.71 -43.97
C THR A 2 0.17 61.33 -43.66
N LEU A 3 -0.18 60.75 -42.51
CA LEU A 3 0.21 59.38 -42.16
C LEU A 3 -0.26 58.37 -43.23
N GLU A 4 -1.48 58.53 -43.74
CA GLU A 4 -2.02 57.67 -44.80
C GLU A 4 -1.30 57.86 -46.14
N GLN A 5 -1.00 59.11 -46.54
CA GLN A 5 -0.28 59.35 -47.79
C GLN A 5 1.13 58.75 -47.74
N TRP A 6 1.81 58.86 -46.59
CA TRP A 6 3.10 58.21 -46.40
C TRP A 6 2.98 56.68 -46.48
N LEU A 7 1.94 56.08 -45.88
CA LEU A 7 1.70 54.64 -45.98
C LEU A 7 1.47 54.17 -47.43
N ILE A 8 0.72 54.93 -48.22
CA ILE A 8 0.50 54.63 -49.65
C ILE A 8 1.82 54.70 -50.43
N GLU A 9 2.66 55.70 -50.15
CA GLU A 9 3.98 55.84 -50.79
C GLU A 9 4.94 54.70 -50.42
N GLN A 10 4.92 54.23 -49.16
CA GLN A 10 5.79 53.15 -48.70
C GLN A 10 5.26 51.74 -49.00
N SER A 11 3.94 51.58 -49.14
CA SER A 11 3.28 50.30 -49.35
C SER A 11 2.16 50.44 -50.38
N PRO A 12 2.44 50.21 -51.69
CA PRO A 12 1.46 50.35 -52.77
C PRO A 12 0.23 49.44 -52.63
N SER A 13 0.32 48.37 -51.84
CA SER A 13 -0.79 47.47 -51.51
C SER A 13 -1.70 47.97 -50.38
N TYR A 14 -1.37 49.10 -49.75
CA TYR A 14 -2.19 49.68 -48.69
C TYR A 14 -3.57 50.07 -49.23
N GLN A 15 -4.61 49.64 -48.53
CA GLN A 15 -5.97 50.11 -48.73
C GLN A 15 -6.54 50.57 -47.39
N ARG A 16 -7.37 51.61 -47.40
CA ARG A 16 -8.04 52.06 -46.18
C ARG A 16 -9.01 50.98 -45.73
N MET A 17 -8.87 50.55 -44.47
CA MET A 17 -9.72 49.56 -43.83
C MET A 17 -10.27 50.14 -42.53
N GLU A 18 -11.45 49.69 -42.10
CA GLU A 18 -12.04 50.10 -40.82
C GLU A 18 -11.19 49.62 -39.63
N SER A 19 -10.58 48.43 -39.77
CA SER A 19 -9.69 47.85 -38.78
C SER A 19 -8.38 47.37 -39.44
N PRO A 20 -7.41 48.27 -39.68
CA PRO A 20 -6.13 47.89 -40.27
C PRO A 20 -5.31 47.03 -39.30
N PRO A 21 -4.45 46.12 -39.81
CA PRO A 21 -3.60 45.23 -39.00
C PRO A 21 -2.37 45.95 -38.42
N ILE A 22 -2.43 47.28 -38.31
CA ILE A 22 -1.38 48.13 -37.76
C ILE A 22 -1.99 49.25 -36.91
N SER A 23 -1.22 49.76 -35.95
CA SER A 23 -1.50 50.97 -35.18
C SER A 23 -0.37 51.97 -35.36
N ILE A 24 -0.69 53.26 -35.40
CA ILE A 24 0.30 54.33 -35.59
C ILE A 24 0.26 55.26 -34.39
N VAL A 25 1.44 55.52 -33.82
CA VAL A 25 1.68 56.47 -32.75
C VAL A 25 2.48 57.63 -33.32
N LEU A 26 2.05 58.85 -33.02
CA LEU A 26 2.72 60.08 -33.41
C LEU A 26 3.04 60.87 -32.15
N ASN A 27 4.33 61.07 -31.84
CA ASN A 27 4.79 61.77 -30.64
C ASN A 27 4.10 61.27 -29.35
N ASP A 28 4.18 59.96 -29.12
CA ASP A 28 3.56 59.24 -27.98
C ASP A 28 2.02 59.25 -27.93
N GLU A 29 1.33 59.77 -28.96
CA GLU A 29 -0.13 59.74 -29.07
C GLU A 29 -0.60 58.70 -30.09
N LEU A 30 -1.44 57.76 -29.65
CA LEU A 30 -2.08 56.78 -30.54
C LEU A 30 -3.10 57.46 -31.44
N ILE A 31 -2.88 57.37 -32.76
CA ILE A 31 -3.80 57.95 -33.75
C ILE A 31 -4.80 56.89 -34.20
N GLU A 32 -6.09 57.14 -33.95
CA GLU A 32 -7.19 56.31 -34.46
C GLU A 32 -7.09 56.11 -35.97
N ALA A 33 -7.22 54.86 -36.44
CA ALA A 33 -7.06 54.49 -37.85
C ALA A 33 -7.88 55.37 -38.82
N LYS A 34 -9.12 55.69 -38.45
CA LYS A 34 -10.01 56.57 -39.24
C LYS A 34 -9.46 57.99 -39.44
N ARG A 35 -8.45 58.42 -38.68
CA ARG A 35 -7.86 59.78 -38.74
C ARG A 35 -6.53 59.85 -39.50
N TRP A 36 -5.92 58.74 -39.92
CA TRP A 36 -4.61 58.75 -40.59
C TRP A 36 -4.57 59.60 -41.87
N HIS A 37 -5.72 59.74 -42.53
CA HIS A 37 -5.88 60.58 -43.72
C HIS A 37 -5.90 62.09 -43.44
N ARG A 38 -6.03 62.49 -42.17
CA ARG A 38 -6.10 63.89 -41.74
C ARG A 38 -4.89 64.32 -40.93
N VAL A 39 -4.23 63.38 -40.25
CA VAL A 39 -3.09 63.67 -39.40
C VAL A 39 -1.85 63.86 -40.26
N VAL A 40 -1.34 65.09 -40.26
CA VAL A 40 -0.10 65.50 -40.93
C VAL A 40 1.04 65.42 -39.92
N PHE A 41 2.18 64.91 -40.35
CA PHE A 41 3.42 64.92 -39.57
C PHE A 41 4.54 65.59 -40.36
N LYS A 42 5.58 66.01 -39.64
CA LYS A 42 6.79 66.69 -40.13
C LYS A 42 8.01 65.80 -39.89
N PRO A 43 9.15 66.05 -40.56
CA PRO A 43 10.38 65.27 -40.33
C PRO A 43 10.91 65.29 -38.89
N SER A 44 10.49 66.26 -38.07
CA SER A 44 10.83 66.36 -36.64
C SER A 44 9.94 65.50 -35.74
N ASP A 45 8.84 64.95 -36.25
CA ASP A 45 7.90 64.16 -35.47
C ASP A 45 8.35 62.69 -35.40
N HIS A 46 8.10 62.04 -34.26
CA HIS A 46 8.37 60.63 -34.05
C HIS A 46 7.14 59.79 -34.43
N VAL A 47 7.28 58.96 -35.47
CA VAL A 47 6.21 58.06 -35.93
C VAL A 47 6.62 56.63 -35.64
N GLU A 48 5.81 55.93 -34.85
CA GLU A 48 5.98 54.51 -34.55
C GLU A 48 4.80 53.72 -35.12
N ILE A 49 5.09 52.58 -35.77
CA ILE A 49 4.08 51.73 -36.40
C ILE A 49 4.20 50.32 -35.85
N TYR A 50 3.12 49.84 -35.23
CA TYR A 50 3.05 48.52 -34.62
C TYR A 50 2.14 47.62 -35.45
N ARG A 51 2.57 46.38 -35.72
CA ARG A 51 1.69 45.36 -36.33
C ARG A 51 0.84 44.70 -35.26
N GLU A 52 -0.46 44.59 -35.50
CA GLU A 52 -1.42 44.03 -34.56
C GLU A 52 -2.18 42.84 -35.17
N PRO A 53 -2.21 41.66 -34.51
CA PRO A 53 -3.10 40.58 -34.87
C PRO A 53 -4.52 40.87 -34.35
N LYS A 54 -5.42 41.35 -35.22
CA LYS A 54 -6.81 41.62 -34.84
C LYS A 54 -7.72 40.41 -35.11
N GLY A 55 -8.05 39.68 -34.04
CA GLY A 55 -9.19 38.76 -33.93
C GLY A 55 -10.36 39.46 -33.22
N THR A 56 -11.52 38.81 -33.14
CA THR A 56 -12.84 39.35 -32.69
C THR A 56 -12.92 39.87 -31.25
N ASP A 57 -12.12 40.87 -30.90
CA ASP A 57 -12.24 41.63 -29.66
C ASP A 57 -12.00 43.13 -29.96
N PRO A 58 -13.04 43.99 -29.90
CA PRO A 58 -12.95 45.36 -30.40
C PRO A 58 -12.26 46.35 -29.44
N PHE A 59 -11.76 45.94 -28.28
CA PHE A 59 -11.06 46.83 -27.35
C PHE A 59 -9.91 46.09 -26.63
N SER A 60 -8.75 46.75 -26.50
CA SER A 60 -7.77 46.51 -25.42
C SER A 60 -6.51 45.64 -25.67
N ILE A 61 -5.80 45.84 -26.78
CA ILE A 61 -4.33 45.61 -26.76
C ILE A 61 -3.56 46.94 -26.82
N THR A 62 -4.03 47.91 -27.61
CA THR A 62 -3.28 49.16 -27.81
C THR A 62 -3.39 50.14 -26.63
N TYR A 63 -4.54 50.21 -25.93
CA TYR A 63 -4.72 51.14 -24.80
C TYR A 63 -3.93 50.73 -23.54
N ALA A 64 -3.66 49.44 -23.37
CA ALA A 64 -2.91 48.91 -22.22
C ALA A 64 -1.42 49.29 -22.26
N LEU A 65 -0.85 49.51 -23.45
CA LEU A 65 0.56 49.86 -23.61
C LEU A 65 0.83 51.35 -23.24
N PHE A 66 -0.15 52.25 -23.41
CA PHE A 66 0.00 53.70 -23.21
C PHE A 66 -0.57 54.23 -21.88
N ALA A 67 -1.33 53.43 -21.13
CA ALA A 67 -1.77 53.80 -19.77
C ALA A 67 -0.64 53.77 -18.71
N GLY A 68 0.54 53.25 -19.06
CA GLY A 68 1.70 53.12 -18.16
C GLY A 68 2.31 54.44 -17.69
N ALA A 69 2.01 55.57 -18.33
CA ALA A 69 2.62 56.87 -18.02
C ALA A 69 1.79 57.79 -17.09
N LYS A 70 0.58 57.38 -16.64
CA LYS A 70 -0.27 58.17 -15.71
C LYS A 70 -0.61 57.49 -14.39
N ALA A 71 0.19 56.51 -13.95
CA ALA A 71 0.05 55.83 -12.67
C ALA A 71 1.01 56.35 -11.57
N VAL A 72 1.52 57.58 -11.67
CA VAL A 72 2.37 58.20 -10.63
C VAL A 72 1.55 58.70 -9.42
N MET A 73 0.21 58.68 -9.48
CA MET A 73 -0.64 59.29 -8.45
C MET A 73 -1.51 58.29 -7.66
N LYS A 74 -0.96 57.12 -7.27
CA LYS A 74 -1.60 56.22 -6.27
C LYS A 74 -0.65 55.58 -5.26
N MET A 75 0.61 56.04 -5.20
CA MET A 75 1.61 55.55 -4.23
C MET A 75 1.76 56.45 -2.98
N MET A 76 0.89 57.44 -2.79
CA MET A 76 0.88 58.29 -1.58
C MET A 76 -0.49 58.25 -0.88
N VAL A 77 -0.83 57.11 -0.31
CA VAL A 77 -1.75 57.05 0.82
C VAL A 77 -0.95 56.43 1.98
N PRO A 78 -0.68 57.16 3.08
CA PRO A 78 -0.04 56.55 4.23
C PRO A 78 -0.93 55.42 4.74
N LYS A 79 -0.39 54.20 4.85
CA LYS A 79 -1.10 53.12 5.55
C LYS A 79 -1.30 53.57 7.00
N MET A 80 -2.56 53.63 7.45
CA MET A 80 -2.89 53.75 8.86
C MET A 80 -2.18 52.62 9.64
N PRO A 81 -1.53 52.90 10.78
CA PRO A 81 -0.99 51.87 11.65
C PRO A 81 -2.13 51.04 12.24
N GLY A 82 -2.31 49.82 11.73
CA GLY A 82 -3.18 48.82 12.31
C GLY A 82 -2.45 48.04 13.39
N MET A 83 -3.11 47.89 14.54
CA MET A 83 -2.73 47.09 15.72
C MET A 83 -2.10 45.72 15.43
N PRO A 84 -1.27 45.19 16.35
CA PRO A 84 -0.60 43.92 16.18
C PRO A 84 -1.62 42.78 16.19
N SER A 85 -1.84 42.16 15.04
CA SER A 85 -2.49 40.86 14.96
C SER A 85 -1.50 39.79 15.42
N ASN A 86 -1.94 38.92 16.33
CA ASN A 86 -1.21 37.72 16.77
C ASN A 86 -0.50 37.05 15.58
N SER A 87 0.83 37.02 15.64
CA SER A 87 1.69 36.46 14.61
C SER A 87 1.52 34.95 14.54
N THR A 88 0.59 34.46 13.72
CA THR A 88 0.68 33.10 13.18
C THR A 88 1.91 33.03 12.30
N VAL A 89 2.95 32.33 12.75
CA VAL A 89 4.20 32.11 12.02
C VAL A 89 3.90 31.22 10.79
N GLN A 90 3.71 31.84 9.63
CA GLN A 90 3.53 31.16 8.35
C GLN A 90 4.89 30.72 7.79
N GLY A 91 4.97 29.51 7.21
CA GLY A 91 6.20 29.01 6.59
C GLY A 91 6.52 29.67 5.25
N ASN A 92 7.72 29.41 4.73
CA ASN A 92 8.17 30.00 3.47
C ASN A 92 7.48 29.36 2.26
N PRO A 93 7.09 30.14 1.25
CA PRO A 93 6.62 29.59 -0.02
C PRO A 93 7.74 28.82 -0.74
N LEU A 94 7.36 28.03 -1.75
CA LEU A 94 8.30 27.31 -2.60
C LEU A 94 8.68 28.19 -3.79
N THR A 95 9.97 28.28 -4.12
CA THR A 95 10.44 28.98 -5.33
C THR A 95 10.08 28.14 -6.55
N GLU A 96 9.01 28.49 -7.26
CA GLU A 96 8.61 27.78 -8.47
C GLU A 96 9.64 27.94 -9.58
N ALA A 97 9.95 26.85 -10.28
CA ALA A 97 10.81 26.86 -11.45
C ALA A 97 10.04 27.47 -12.63
N SER A 98 10.09 28.80 -12.76
CA SER A 98 9.44 29.53 -13.85
C SER A 98 10.47 29.95 -14.91
N ALA A 99 10.41 29.34 -16.08
CA ALA A 99 11.09 29.82 -17.28
C ALA A 99 10.07 30.11 -18.39
N LYS A 100 10.26 31.21 -19.12
CA LYS A 100 9.39 31.63 -20.23
C LYS A 100 10.18 31.64 -21.54
N GLY A 101 9.63 30.97 -22.53
CA GLY A 101 10.09 30.96 -23.92
C GLY A 101 8.97 31.41 -24.86
N ASN A 102 9.33 31.67 -26.10
CA ASN A 102 8.36 32.00 -27.14
C ASN A 102 7.50 30.77 -27.47
N LYS A 103 6.18 30.95 -27.58
CA LYS A 103 5.29 29.89 -28.09
C LYS A 103 5.23 29.98 -29.61
N VAL A 104 5.40 28.84 -30.28
CA VAL A 104 5.22 28.75 -31.74
C VAL A 104 3.75 28.56 -32.08
N LYS A 105 3.28 29.21 -33.15
CA LYS A 105 1.96 29.00 -33.73
C LYS A 105 2.09 28.46 -35.16
N LEU A 106 1.07 27.72 -35.59
CA LEU A 106 1.00 27.25 -36.97
C LEU A 106 0.99 28.46 -37.92
N GLY A 107 1.88 28.43 -38.92
CA GLY A 107 2.04 29.51 -39.89
C GLY A 107 2.99 30.64 -39.45
N ASP A 108 3.56 30.57 -38.25
CA ASP A 108 4.59 31.53 -37.82
C ASP A 108 5.85 31.41 -38.70
N THR A 109 6.53 32.54 -38.89
CA THR A 109 7.82 32.56 -39.60
C THR A 109 8.87 31.80 -38.80
N ILE A 110 9.62 30.93 -39.50
CA ILE A 110 10.77 30.25 -38.92
C ILE A 110 11.91 31.26 -38.77
N ARG A 111 12.46 31.38 -37.55
CA ARG A 111 13.51 32.36 -37.25
C ARG A 111 14.82 31.98 -37.96
N GLN A 112 15.39 32.94 -38.68
CA GLN A 112 16.76 32.91 -39.17
C GLN A 112 17.51 34.12 -38.60
N ILE A 113 18.66 33.88 -38.00
CA ILE A 113 19.45 34.92 -37.34
C ILE A 113 20.63 35.29 -38.23
N ALA A 114 20.80 36.59 -38.46
CA ALA A 114 21.98 37.16 -39.09
C ALA A 114 22.72 38.07 -38.10
N GLY A 115 24.01 37.84 -37.93
CA GLY A 115 24.86 38.60 -37.00
C GLY A 115 24.56 38.28 -35.52
N HIS A 116 24.84 39.25 -34.65
CA HIS A 116 24.71 39.09 -33.20
C HIS A 116 23.41 39.70 -32.70
N GLN A 117 22.49 38.87 -32.20
CA GLN A 117 21.17 39.28 -31.74
C GLN A 117 20.84 38.67 -30.38
N LYS A 118 20.14 39.40 -29.51
CA LYS A 118 19.55 38.84 -28.28
C LYS A 118 18.32 38.02 -28.68
N VAL A 119 18.29 36.76 -28.27
CA VAL A 119 17.23 35.81 -28.66
C VAL A 119 16.55 35.26 -27.43
N TYR A 120 15.22 35.23 -27.47
CA TYR A 120 14.42 34.40 -26.58
C TYR A 120 14.02 33.14 -27.36
N PRO A 121 14.53 31.95 -27.00
CA PRO A 121 14.22 30.73 -27.73
C PRO A 121 12.73 30.39 -27.71
N SER A 122 12.28 29.64 -28.69
CA SER A 122 10.90 29.18 -28.81
C SER A 122 10.75 27.74 -28.32
N TYR A 123 9.65 27.36 -27.69
CA TYR A 123 9.42 25.97 -27.28
C TYR A 123 9.19 25.05 -28.48
N LEU A 124 9.92 23.92 -28.52
CA LEU A 124 9.68 22.82 -29.47
C LEU A 124 8.79 21.73 -28.89
N ALA A 125 8.89 21.50 -27.58
CA ALA A 125 8.05 20.61 -26.80
C ALA A 125 7.44 21.37 -25.63
N GLU A 126 6.32 20.89 -25.10
CA GLU A 126 5.72 21.46 -23.89
C GLU A 126 6.70 21.34 -22.71
N PRO A 127 6.94 22.42 -21.93
CA PRO A 127 7.77 22.34 -20.75
C PRO A 127 7.21 21.36 -19.71
N ARG A 128 8.11 20.60 -19.08
CA ARG A 128 7.77 19.70 -17.98
C ARG A 128 8.37 20.21 -16.68
N THR A 129 7.54 20.28 -15.64
CA THR A 129 8.00 20.60 -14.28
C THR A 129 7.75 19.43 -13.33
N TRP A 130 8.70 19.12 -12.47
CA TRP A 130 8.51 18.08 -11.45
C TRP A 130 9.30 18.39 -10.19
N PHE A 131 8.85 17.81 -9.08
CA PHE A 131 9.54 17.88 -7.80
C PHE A 131 10.53 16.73 -7.71
N VAL A 132 11.82 17.04 -7.54
CA VAL A 132 12.89 16.04 -7.29
C VAL A 132 12.98 15.74 -5.80
N SER A 133 12.75 16.76 -4.98
CA SER A 133 12.60 16.66 -3.53
C SER A 133 11.45 17.57 -3.07
N PRO A 134 10.97 17.46 -1.82
CA PRO A 134 9.82 18.22 -1.37
C PRO A 134 9.94 19.74 -1.56
N ARG A 135 11.17 20.27 -1.58
CA ARG A 135 11.44 21.72 -1.71
C ARG A 135 12.13 22.11 -3.01
N GLU A 136 12.33 21.17 -3.93
CA GLU A 136 13.12 21.38 -5.14
C GLU A 136 12.31 20.98 -6.37
N GLN A 137 12.00 21.98 -7.19
CA GLN A 137 11.29 21.81 -8.44
C GLN A 137 12.23 22.09 -9.62
N TRP A 138 12.23 21.18 -10.59
CA TRP A 138 12.95 21.34 -11.85
C TRP A 138 11.99 21.68 -12.97
N ILE A 139 12.48 22.42 -13.96
CA ILE A 139 11.83 22.63 -15.25
C ILE A 139 12.76 22.14 -16.36
N GLU A 140 12.20 21.42 -17.31
CA GLU A 140 12.88 20.91 -18.50
C GLU A 140 12.20 21.45 -19.75
N MET A 141 13.01 21.87 -20.72
CA MET A 141 12.55 22.59 -21.92
C MET A 141 13.38 22.18 -23.14
N LEU A 142 12.72 21.82 -24.23
CA LEU A 142 13.36 21.75 -25.54
C LEU A 142 13.09 23.05 -26.31
N LEU A 143 14.17 23.73 -26.72
CA LEU A 143 14.12 25.09 -27.21
C LEU A 143 14.72 25.22 -28.62
N TYR A 144 14.03 25.96 -29.48
CA TYR A 144 14.44 26.36 -30.81
C TYR A 144 15.03 27.77 -30.80
N VAL A 145 16.25 27.91 -31.32
CA VAL A 145 16.95 29.20 -31.41
C VAL A 145 16.82 29.80 -32.81
N SER A 146 17.33 29.11 -33.84
CA SER A 146 17.32 29.55 -35.24
C SER A 146 17.39 28.36 -36.19
N ALA A 147 17.05 28.59 -37.46
CA ALA A 147 17.42 27.71 -38.56
C ALA A 147 18.88 27.99 -38.94
N GLY A 148 19.64 26.93 -39.20
CA GLY A 148 21.07 26.99 -39.51
C GLY A 148 21.97 27.01 -38.27
N ASP A 149 23.27 26.91 -38.52
CA ASP A 149 24.29 26.89 -37.48
C ASP A 149 24.50 28.27 -36.85
N LEU A 150 24.68 28.28 -35.53
CA LEU A 150 25.01 29.46 -34.75
C LEU A 150 26.16 29.15 -33.81
N ASP A 151 27.05 30.12 -33.63
CA ASP A 151 27.93 30.13 -32.46
C ASP A 151 27.12 30.62 -31.25
N ILE A 152 26.91 29.74 -30.27
CA ILE A 152 26.17 30.03 -29.04
C ILE A 152 27.11 29.83 -27.85
N PRO A 153 27.88 30.86 -27.45
CA PRO A 153 28.76 30.76 -26.30
C PRO A 153 27.96 30.54 -25.02
N ILE A 154 28.26 29.47 -24.27
CA ILE A 154 27.58 29.13 -23.01
C ILE A 154 27.63 30.31 -22.01
N SER A 155 28.72 31.09 -22.02
CA SER A 155 28.89 32.29 -21.18
C SER A 155 27.89 33.42 -21.46
N LYS A 156 27.18 33.37 -22.59
CA LYS A 156 26.16 34.35 -22.98
C LYS A 156 24.73 33.85 -22.71
N ILE A 157 24.55 32.59 -22.34
CA ILE A 157 23.25 32.04 -21.96
C ILE A 157 22.89 32.54 -20.56
N LYS A 158 21.67 33.04 -20.41
CA LYS A 158 21.15 33.58 -19.15
C LYS A 158 19.75 33.04 -18.84
N VAL A 159 19.44 32.93 -17.55
CA VAL A 159 18.08 32.77 -17.04
C VAL A 159 17.72 34.05 -16.31
N GLY A 160 16.74 34.81 -16.83
CA GLY A 160 16.57 36.20 -16.46
C GLY A 160 17.82 37.01 -16.82
N GLU A 161 18.43 37.68 -15.83
CA GLU A 161 19.72 38.38 -16.01
C GLU A 161 20.93 37.58 -15.50
N THR A 162 20.70 36.45 -14.85
CA THR A 162 21.74 35.60 -14.26
C THR A 162 22.40 34.73 -15.34
N PRO A 163 23.73 34.79 -15.52
CA PRO A 163 24.45 33.87 -16.38
C PRO A 163 24.23 32.41 -15.97
N LEU A 164 23.98 31.53 -16.94
CA LEU A 164 23.68 30.12 -16.67
C LEU A 164 24.82 29.43 -15.88
N ILE A 165 26.06 29.78 -16.19
CA ILE A 165 27.26 29.27 -15.51
C ILE A 165 27.30 29.59 -14.01
N SER A 166 26.62 30.67 -13.59
CA SER A 166 26.56 31.07 -12.18
C SER A 166 25.60 30.20 -11.36
N LEU A 167 24.73 29.42 -12.02
CA LEU A 167 23.79 28.50 -11.38
C LEU A 167 24.43 27.14 -11.05
N GLY A 168 25.65 26.87 -11.52
CA GLY A 168 26.38 25.65 -11.17
C GLY A 168 25.61 24.37 -11.51
N ALA A 169 25.45 23.50 -10.53
CA ALA A 169 24.74 22.22 -10.69
C ALA A 169 23.21 22.37 -10.82
N ASP A 170 22.66 23.54 -10.51
CA ASP A 170 21.22 23.81 -10.52
C ASP A 170 20.69 24.17 -11.93
N ALA A 171 21.56 24.17 -12.94
CA ALA A 171 21.18 24.34 -14.33
C ALA A 171 22.05 23.50 -15.27
N ARG A 172 21.42 22.93 -16.30
CA ARG A 172 22.09 22.16 -17.35
C ARG A 172 21.61 22.63 -18.72
N VAL A 173 22.52 22.69 -19.68
CA VAL A 173 22.21 23.03 -21.08
C VAL A 173 23.01 22.13 -22.01
N THR A 174 22.35 21.68 -23.06
CA THR A 174 22.97 21.01 -24.20
C THR A 174 22.53 21.73 -25.46
N ILE A 175 23.50 22.07 -26.32
CA ILE A 175 23.23 22.74 -27.59
C ILE A 175 23.31 21.68 -28.69
N TYR A 176 22.22 21.52 -29.41
CA TYR A 176 22.10 20.59 -30.52
C TYR A 176 22.27 21.34 -31.85
N PRO A 177 23.24 20.99 -32.70
CA PRO A 177 23.33 21.57 -34.03
C PRO A 177 22.15 21.11 -34.92
N PRO A 178 21.85 21.82 -36.02
CA PRO A 178 20.83 21.38 -36.97
C PRO A 178 21.05 19.93 -37.43
N GLY A 179 19.99 19.12 -37.37
CA GLY A 179 20.03 17.70 -37.75
C GLY A 179 20.54 16.74 -36.68
N ALA A 180 20.94 17.21 -35.50
CA ALA A 180 21.29 16.33 -34.39
C ALA A 180 20.08 15.54 -33.86
N ASP A 181 20.32 14.30 -33.46
CA ASP A 181 19.33 13.46 -32.81
C ASP A 181 19.16 13.89 -31.33
N VAL A 182 17.93 14.22 -30.96
CA VAL A 182 17.54 14.62 -29.60
C VAL A 182 16.73 13.54 -28.89
N SER A 183 16.53 12.37 -29.50
CA SER A 183 15.73 11.28 -28.94
C SER A 183 16.31 10.69 -27.65
N GLY A 184 17.60 10.91 -27.37
CA GLY A 184 18.22 10.57 -26.09
C GLY A 184 17.90 11.54 -24.94
N ASP A 185 17.43 12.76 -25.23
CA ASP A 185 17.14 13.79 -24.24
C ASP A 185 15.68 13.71 -23.79
N THR A 186 15.44 13.71 -22.47
CA THR A 186 14.10 13.70 -21.88
C THR A 186 13.30 14.96 -22.22
N ALA A 187 13.95 16.09 -22.51
CA ALA A 187 13.30 17.31 -22.98
C ALA A 187 12.59 17.14 -24.34
N SER A 188 12.99 16.15 -25.14
CA SER A 188 12.33 15.81 -26.42
C SER A 188 11.00 15.08 -26.24
N MET A 189 10.68 14.61 -25.03
CA MET A 189 9.42 13.93 -24.76
C MET A 189 8.23 14.89 -24.90
N LEU A 190 7.22 14.48 -25.66
CA LEU A 190 5.99 15.26 -25.80
C LEU A 190 5.00 14.92 -24.69
N TRP A 191 4.91 15.84 -23.74
CA TRP A 191 3.91 15.80 -22.67
C TRP A 191 2.65 16.54 -23.11
N TYR A 192 1.50 16.04 -22.71
CA TYR A 192 0.23 16.73 -22.75
C TYR A 192 -0.09 17.23 -21.34
N ASN A 193 -0.10 18.54 -21.13
CA ASN A 193 -0.52 19.14 -19.87
C ASN A 193 -2.05 19.25 -19.80
N VAL A 194 -2.66 18.68 -18.77
CA VAL A 194 -4.11 18.76 -18.54
C VAL A 194 -4.46 20.15 -17.98
N ALA A 195 -5.21 20.95 -18.75
CA ALA A 195 -5.48 22.35 -18.42
C ALA A 195 -6.38 22.53 -17.18
N GLU A 196 -7.20 21.53 -16.87
CA GLU A 196 -8.09 21.51 -15.71
C GLU A 196 -7.32 21.36 -14.38
N VAL A 197 -6.08 20.90 -14.43
CA VAL A 197 -5.23 20.65 -13.25
C VAL A 197 -3.96 21.49 -13.35
N GLY A 198 -3.88 22.56 -12.55
CA GLY A 198 -2.69 23.39 -12.52
C GLY A 198 -2.89 24.71 -11.79
N ALA A 199 -1.79 25.44 -11.59
CA ALA A 199 -1.84 26.77 -11.01
C ALA A 199 -2.62 27.72 -11.92
N SER A 200 -3.75 28.23 -11.44
CA SER A 200 -4.53 29.24 -12.18
C SER A 200 -3.70 30.51 -12.40
N SER A 201 -3.95 31.24 -13.49
CA SER A 201 -3.37 32.57 -13.74
C SER A 201 -3.69 33.61 -12.64
N SER A 202 -4.55 33.26 -11.68
CA SER A 202 -4.92 34.02 -10.49
C SER A 202 -4.13 33.65 -9.21
N GLY A 203 -3.11 32.79 -9.28
CA GLY A 203 -2.21 32.52 -8.16
C GLY A 203 -2.64 31.41 -7.18
N SER A 204 -3.66 30.61 -7.50
CA SER A 204 -3.97 29.38 -6.73
C SER A 204 -3.06 28.22 -7.18
N ALA A 205 -2.49 27.47 -6.23
CA ALA A 205 -1.51 26.39 -6.44
C ALA A 205 -2.08 25.04 -6.93
N GLY A 206 -3.26 25.04 -7.57
CA GLY A 206 -3.92 23.83 -8.10
C GLY A 206 -5.37 23.63 -7.64
N LEU A 207 -5.89 22.41 -7.75
CA LEU A 207 -7.23 22.04 -7.25
C LEU A 207 -7.12 21.50 -5.82
N GLN A 208 -7.75 22.15 -4.84
CA GLN A 208 -7.74 21.65 -3.46
C GLN A 208 -8.35 20.26 -3.40
N LEU A 209 -7.60 19.29 -2.88
CA LEU A 209 -8.11 17.94 -2.72
C LEU A 209 -9.16 17.93 -1.61
N THR A 210 -10.32 17.40 -1.95
CA THR A 210 -11.39 17.19 -1.01
C THR A 210 -11.28 15.81 -0.39
N VAL A 211 -11.67 15.73 0.87
CA VAL A 211 -11.96 14.44 1.49
C VAL A 211 -13.32 13.99 0.92
N SER A 212 -13.44 12.70 0.64
CA SER A 212 -14.73 12.01 0.49
C SER A 212 -15.72 12.41 1.57
N ASN A 213 -17.02 12.43 1.26
CA ASN A 213 -18.06 12.74 2.24
C ASN A 213 -17.79 11.98 3.55
N SER A 214 -17.88 12.70 4.66
CA SER A 214 -17.40 12.24 5.96
C SER A 214 -18.27 11.09 6.48
N ILE A 215 -17.95 9.86 6.09
CA ILE A 215 -18.30 8.70 6.90
C ILE A 215 -17.43 8.77 8.16
N THR A 216 -18.04 8.58 9.31
CA THR A 216 -17.38 8.62 10.62
C THR A 216 -16.19 7.65 10.59
N PRO A 217 -14.96 8.15 10.77
CA PRO A 217 -13.75 7.38 10.43
C PRO A 217 -13.40 6.30 11.46
N SER A 218 -14.00 6.32 12.64
CA SER A 218 -13.68 5.41 13.74
C SER A 218 -14.92 5.09 14.55
N ALA A 219 -15.06 3.83 14.96
CA ALA A 219 -16.01 3.46 16.00
C ALA A 219 -15.48 3.95 17.36
N ARG A 220 -16.35 4.58 18.15
CA ARG A 220 -16.03 5.07 19.50
C ARG A 220 -16.76 4.20 20.51
N ALA A 221 -16.07 3.18 21.02
CA ALA A 221 -16.54 2.35 22.12
C ALA A 221 -15.42 2.15 23.14
N SER A 222 -15.79 1.94 24.41
CA SER A 222 -14.83 1.66 25.49
C SER A 222 -14.39 0.20 25.55
N ALA A 223 -15.10 -0.70 24.87
CA ALA A 223 -14.77 -2.12 24.77
C ALA A 223 -15.35 -2.71 23.47
N TYR A 224 -14.68 -3.73 22.96
CA TYR A 224 -15.12 -4.54 21.83
C TYR A 224 -15.03 -6.03 22.19
N GLN A 225 -15.92 -6.82 21.60
CA GLN A 225 -15.89 -8.27 21.67
C GLN A 225 -15.80 -8.84 20.26
N PHE A 226 -14.82 -9.70 20.02
CA PHE A 226 -14.61 -10.42 18.76
C PHE A 226 -15.01 -11.87 18.97
N ASN A 227 -15.79 -12.43 18.04
CA ASN A 227 -16.19 -13.83 18.09
C ASN A 227 -16.64 -14.32 16.71
N GLY A 228 -15.89 -15.23 16.10
CA GLY A 228 -16.14 -15.69 14.73
C GLY A 228 -16.13 -14.51 13.75
N GLU A 229 -17.15 -14.39 12.93
CA GLU A 229 -17.29 -13.30 11.95
C GLU A 229 -17.87 -12.01 12.56
N THR A 230 -18.08 -11.97 13.89
CA THR A 230 -18.76 -10.84 14.54
C THR A 230 -17.80 -9.97 15.34
N ILE A 231 -18.09 -8.67 15.30
CA ILE A 231 -17.53 -7.70 16.23
C ILE A 231 -18.70 -6.98 16.90
N SER A 232 -18.76 -7.06 18.22
CA SER A 232 -19.83 -6.45 19.01
C SER A 232 -19.30 -5.47 20.05
N ILE A 233 -20.18 -4.55 20.45
CA ILE A 233 -19.94 -3.57 21.50
C ILE A 233 -20.84 -3.96 22.69
N PRO A 234 -20.26 -4.31 23.85
CA PRO A 234 -21.04 -4.66 25.03
C PRO A 234 -22.02 -3.57 25.46
N ALA A 235 -23.11 -3.95 26.13
CA ALA A 235 -24.12 -3.00 26.59
C ALA A 235 -23.49 -1.92 27.49
N GLY A 236 -23.74 -0.65 27.16
CA GLY A 236 -23.17 0.50 27.87
C GLY A 236 -21.76 0.93 27.44
N ALA A 237 -21.11 0.20 26.52
CA ALA A 237 -19.75 0.54 26.04
C ALA A 237 -19.72 1.48 24.81
N GLY A 238 -20.86 1.80 24.22
CA GLY A 238 -20.97 2.68 23.05
C GLY A 238 -21.85 2.11 21.95
N ALA A 239 -21.64 2.58 20.72
CA ALA A 239 -22.29 2.07 19.51
C ALA A 239 -21.40 2.28 18.29
N PHE A 240 -21.58 1.45 17.25
CA PHE A 240 -20.98 1.71 15.95
C PHE A 240 -21.58 2.98 15.32
N PRO A 241 -20.83 3.72 14.50
CA PRO A 241 -21.34 4.93 13.87
C PRO A 241 -22.58 4.67 13.02
N ALA A 242 -23.58 5.55 13.13
CA ALA A 242 -24.88 5.37 12.46
C ALA A 242 -24.82 5.51 10.93
N ASP A 243 -23.71 6.03 10.41
CA ASP A 243 -23.42 6.18 8.98
C ASP A 243 -22.59 5.01 8.41
N TRP A 244 -22.29 3.99 9.21
CA TRP A 244 -21.71 2.74 8.71
C TRP A 244 -22.80 1.85 8.12
N VAL A 245 -22.45 1.16 7.03
CA VAL A 245 -23.36 0.27 6.30
C VAL A 245 -22.59 -0.98 5.83
N SER A 246 -23.33 -2.03 5.47
CA SER A 246 -22.76 -3.18 4.78
C SER A 246 -22.03 -2.76 3.50
N GLY A 247 -20.94 -3.43 3.17
CA GLY A 247 -20.04 -3.14 2.07
C GLY A 247 -18.85 -2.25 2.42
N LEU A 248 -18.88 -1.53 3.55
CA LEU A 248 -17.71 -0.76 4.01
C LEU A 248 -16.60 -1.70 4.45
N VAL A 249 -15.37 -1.40 4.02
CA VAL A 249 -14.15 -1.99 4.55
C VAL A 249 -13.70 -1.19 5.78
N ILE A 250 -13.32 -1.90 6.83
CA ILE A 250 -12.77 -1.40 8.07
C ILE A 250 -11.39 -2.02 8.30
N ARG A 251 -10.57 -1.34 9.07
CA ARG A 251 -9.38 -1.88 9.71
C ARG A 251 -9.68 -2.15 11.18
N ALA A 252 -9.55 -3.40 11.60
CA ALA A 252 -9.84 -3.82 12.98
C ALA A 252 -8.59 -4.34 13.66
N LEU A 253 -8.24 -3.76 14.82
CA LEU A 253 -7.11 -4.20 15.64
C LEU A 253 -7.59 -5.05 16.81
N ALA A 254 -7.59 -6.37 16.62
CA ALA A 254 -7.85 -7.36 17.67
C ALA A 254 -6.52 -7.81 18.29
N TYR A 255 -6.23 -7.35 19.51
CA TYR A 255 -4.98 -7.64 20.20
C TYR A 255 -5.09 -8.93 21.02
N TYR A 256 -4.38 -9.96 20.59
CA TYR A 256 -4.25 -11.23 21.30
C TYR A 256 -2.89 -11.35 21.95
N GLU A 257 -2.79 -12.25 22.92
CA GLU A 257 -1.54 -12.61 23.54
C GLU A 257 -0.74 -13.55 22.63
N TYR A 258 0.49 -13.15 22.31
CA TYR A 258 1.45 -13.96 21.58
C TYR A 258 2.74 -14.06 22.39
N THR A 259 3.37 -15.23 22.32
CA THR A 259 4.68 -15.47 22.92
C THR A 259 5.70 -15.69 21.82
N VAL A 260 6.81 -14.96 21.87
CA VAL A 260 7.93 -15.11 20.95
C VAL A 260 9.09 -15.79 21.68
N ILE A 261 9.56 -16.88 21.10
CA ILE A 261 10.64 -17.73 21.63
C ILE A 261 11.84 -17.64 20.69
N ASP A 262 13.03 -17.53 21.28
CA ASP A 262 14.30 -17.45 20.55
C ASP A 262 14.55 -18.73 19.74
N GLY A 263 14.72 -18.56 18.43
CA GLY A 263 15.06 -19.64 17.50
C GLY A 263 16.57 -19.95 17.41
N GLY A 264 17.39 -19.27 18.20
CA GLY A 264 18.85 -19.34 18.17
C GLY A 264 19.40 -18.72 16.89
N THR A 265 20.13 -19.50 16.09
CA THR A 265 20.62 -19.04 14.77
C THR A 265 19.55 -19.09 13.69
N GLY A 266 18.40 -19.71 13.98
CA GLY A 266 17.25 -19.86 13.09
C GLY A 266 16.27 -18.68 13.19
N ARG A 267 15.00 -18.93 12.87
CA ARG A 267 13.91 -17.96 13.01
C ARG A 267 13.31 -18.06 14.40
N ASP A 268 12.93 -16.93 14.97
CA ASP A 268 12.14 -16.89 16.20
C ASP A 268 10.78 -17.56 15.96
N ILE A 269 10.26 -18.17 17.02
CA ILE A 269 9.03 -18.94 17.02
C ILE A 269 7.93 -18.10 17.67
N VAL A 270 6.86 -17.85 16.93
CA VAL A 270 5.66 -17.18 17.43
C VAL A 270 4.66 -18.25 17.84
N GLN A 271 4.16 -18.18 19.07
CA GLN A 271 3.08 -19.00 19.62
C GLN A 271 1.92 -18.12 20.06
N GLY A 272 0.70 -18.66 20.05
CA GLY A 272 -0.53 -17.95 20.42
C GLY A 272 -1.75 -18.51 19.67
N PRO A 273 -2.86 -17.76 19.57
CA PRO A 273 -4.04 -18.16 18.83
C PRO A 273 -3.81 -18.04 17.31
N LEU A 274 -2.92 -18.88 16.77
CA LEU A 274 -2.51 -18.82 15.36
C LEU A 274 -3.56 -19.41 14.42
N GLU A 275 -4.42 -20.32 14.91
CA GLU A 275 -5.45 -20.97 14.10
C GLU A 275 -6.42 -19.96 13.48
N MET A 276 -6.79 -18.90 14.20
CA MET A 276 -7.68 -17.84 13.68
C MET A 276 -7.08 -17.08 12.48
N LEU A 277 -5.74 -17.17 12.31
CA LEU A 277 -5.06 -16.58 11.17
C LEU A 277 -5.20 -17.45 9.92
N ASN A 278 -5.40 -18.76 10.07
CA ASN A 278 -5.24 -19.77 9.03
C ASN A 278 -3.96 -19.54 8.19
N PRO A 279 -2.77 -19.61 8.81
CA PRO A 279 -1.54 -19.16 8.17
C PRO A 279 -1.02 -20.16 7.13
N GLU A 280 -0.71 -19.64 5.94
CA GLU A 280 -0.10 -20.41 4.86
C GLU A 280 1.34 -19.99 4.59
N VAL A 281 2.20 -20.92 4.17
CA VAL A 281 3.58 -20.59 3.78
C VAL A 281 3.57 -19.60 2.61
N GLY A 282 4.28 -18.48 2.75
CA GLY A 282 4.30 -17.39 1.78
C GLY A 282 3.23 -16.32 2.01
N MET A 283 2.32 -16.50 2.97
CA MET A 283 1.28 -15.52 3.29
C MET A 283 1.89 -14.20 3.80
N PRO A 284 1.63 -13.06 3.13
CA PRO A 284 2.07 -11.76 3.59
C PRO A 284 1.18 -11.24 4.73
N ILE A 285 1.80 -11.00 5.88
CA ILE A 285 1.11 -10.57 7.10
C ILE A 285 1.62 -9.21 7.59
N GLU A 286 0.80 -8.56 8.40
CA GLU A 286 1.14 -7.40 9.21
C GLU A 286 1.03 -7.77 10.68
N VAL A 287 2.01 -7.34 11.47
CA VAL A 287 2.01 -7.43 12.93
C VAL A 287 1.94 -6.02 13.50
N VAL A 288 1.03 -5.80 14.45
CA VAL A 288 0.92 -4.56 15.23
C VAL A 288 1.12 -4.90 16.70
N GLY A 289 2.12 -4.31 17.34
CA GLY A 289 2.52 -4.61 18.72
C GLY A 289 4.00 -4.32 18.95
N ALA A 290 4.60 -4.94 19.95
CA ALA A 290 6.04 -4.80 20.22
C ALA A 290 6.93 -5.23 19.03
N ASN A 291 6.48 -6.22 18.26
CA ASN A 291 7.10 -6.72 17.03
C ASN A 291 6.45 -6.15 15.77
N GLY A 292 6.06 -4.87 15.80
CA GLY A 292 5.32 -4.23 14.71
C GLY A 292 6.09 -4.23 13.39
N GLY A 293 5.48 -4.71 12.30
CA GLY A 293 6.15 -4.79 11.00
C GLY A 293 5.39 -5.61 9.95
N LEU A 294 6.00 -5.72 8.76
CA LEU A 294 5.51 -6.54 7.65
C LEU A 294 6.39 -7.79 7.50
N TYR A 295 5.74 -8.94 7.38
CA TYR A 295 6.40 -10.24 7.35
C TYR A 295 5.79 -11.15 6.28
N ILE A 296 6.45 -12.27 6.05
CA ILE A 296 5.98 -13.40 5.25
C ILE A 296 5.99 -14.63 6.15
N VAL A 297 4.91 -15.40 6.19
CA VAL A 297 4.85 -16.66 6.92
C VAL A 297 5.83 -17.66 6.29
N ASN A 298 6.74 -18.20 7.09
CA ASN A 298 7.74 -19.17 6.64
C ASN A 298 7.29 -20.61 6.91
N SER A 299 6.78 -20.88 8.12
CA SER A 299 6.26 -22.18 8.50
C SER A 299 5.12 -22.02 9.49
N TYR A 300 4.23 -22.99 9.51
CA TYR A 300 3.19 -23.12 10.50
C TYR A 300 3.08 -24.58 10.93
N THR A 301 2.98 -24.79 12.24
CA THR A 301 2.70 -26.08 12.87
C THR A 301 1.44 -25.92 13.70
N PRO A 302 0.37 -26.69 13.43
CA PRO A 302 -0.89 -26.57 14.15
C PRO A 302 -0.79 -27.06 15.59
N TYR A 303 -1.76 -26.68 16.42
CA TYR A 303 -1.90 -27.21 17.77
C TYR A 303 -2.18 -28.72 17.72
N ALA A 304 -1.56 -29.47 18.63
CA ALA A 304 -1.94 -30.86 18.91
C ALA A 304 -2.03 -31.11 20.42
N PRO A 305 -3.16 -31.64 20.92
CA PRO A 305 -3.30 -31.93 22.35
C PRO A 305 -2.39 -33.09 22.77
N ALA A 306 -2.03 -33.13 24.06
CA ALA A 306 -1.32 -34.27 24.62
C ALA A 306 -2.17 -35.55 24.51
N THR A 307 -1.55 -36.65 24.07
CA THR A 307 -2.19 -37.97 24.08
C THR A 307 -1.63 -38.78 25.26
N PRO A 308 -2.48 -39.25 26.20
CA PRO A 308 -2.01 -40.09 27.31
C PRO A 308 -1.42 -41.42 26.82
N PRO A 309 -0.36 -41.96 27.47
CA PRO A 309 0.09 -43.30 27.17
C PRO A 309 -0.99 -44.34 27.51
N GLY A 310 -1.22 -45.29 26.61
CA GLY A 310 -2.09 -46.43 26.87
C GLY A 310 -1.38 -47.46 27.74
N VAL A 311 -2.03 -47.94 28.79
CA VAL A 311 -1.43 -48.91 29.74
C VAL A 311 -1.23 -50.33 29.16
N GLY A 312 -1.76 -50.60 27.96
CA GLY A 312 -1.83 -51.94 27.37
C GLY A 312 -2.77 -52.87 28.13
N THR A 313 -3.05 -54.04 27.56
CA THR A 313 -3.82 -55.11 28.22
C THR A 313 -3.13 -56.46 28.05
N ALA A 314 -3.23 -57.33 29.05
CA ALA A 314 -2.58 -58.64 29.03
C ALA A 314 -3.23 -59.59 28.03
N SER A 315 -2.42 -60.32 27.25
CA SER A 315 -2.92 -61.49 26.54
C SER A 315 -3.23 -62.63 27.51
N THR A 316 -4.29 -63.39 27.23
CA THR A 316 -4.68 -64.55 28.05
C THR A 316 -4.90 -65.80 27.21
N LEU A 317 -4.63 -66.95 27.81
CA LEU A 317 -4.95 -68.27 27.27
C LEU A 317 -5.70 -69.07 28.32
N ARG A 318 -6.94 -69.44 28.02
CA ARG A 318 -7.80 -70.17 28.93
C ARG A 318 -8.11 -71.55 28.40
N GLY A 319 -8.03 -72.56 29.27
CA GLY A 319 -8.49 -73.90 28.95
C GLY A 319 -9.96 -73.92 28.51
N SER A 320 -10.27 -74.75 27.53
CA SER A 320 -11.65 -75.03 27.08
C SER A 320 -12.40 -75.90 28.09
N SER A 321 -11.71 -76.86 28.70
CA SER A 321 -12.20 -77.75 29.76
C SER A 321 -11.32 -77.68 31.01
N ALA A 322 -11.75 -78.33 32.09
CA ALA A 322 -10.86 -78.59 33.24
C ALA A 322 -9.71 -79.52 32.81
N PRO A 323 -8.53 -79.43 33.46
CA PRO A 323 -7.45 -80.39 33.24
C PRO A 323 -7.91 -81.83 33.40
N SER A 324 -7.51 -82.71 32.49
CA SER A 324 -7.92 -84.13 32.50
C SER A 324 -7.21 -84.94 33.59
N ARG A 325 -6.10 -84.43 34.13
CA ARG A 325 -5.37 -84.98 35.28
C ARG A 325 -4.60 -83.89 36.03
N TYR A 326 -4.28 -84.17 37.29
CA TYR A 326 -3.52 -83.28 38.18
C TYR A 326 -2.19 -83.89 38.66
N ASN A 327 -2.04 -85.22 38.66
CA ASN A 327 -0.80 -85.85 39.10
C ASN A 327 0.19 -86.07 37.93
N PHE A 328 1.41 -85.56 38.06
CA PHE A 328 2.49 -85.66 37.07
C PHE A 328 3.78 -86.29 37.60
N ASP A 329 3.81 -86.85 38.82
CA ASP A 329 5.00 -87.44 39.43
C ASP A 329 5.47 -88.74 38.75
N VAL A 330 4.54 -89.60 38.32
CA VAL A 330 4.82 -90.87 37.65
C VAL A 330 4.88 -90.71 36.13
N THR A 331 4.05 -89.84 35.56
CA THR A 331 4.04 -89.55 34.11
C THR A 331 4.12 -88.05 33.92
N PRO A 332 5.33 -87.49 33.77
CA PRO A 332 5.52 -86.06 33.53
C PRO A 332 4.77 -85.57 32.28
N LEU A 333 4.39 -84.29 32.27
CA LEU A 333 3.81 -83.62 31.10
C LEU A 333 4.75 -82.50 30.63
N SER A 334 5.24 -82.63 29.41
CA SER A 334 5.96 -81.55 28.72
C SER A 334 5.02 -80.88 27.73
N LEU A 335 4.78 -79.59 27.92
CA LEU A 335 3.98 -78.78 27.01
C LEU A 335 4.71 -77.48 26.63
N THR A 336 4.14 -76.73 25.71
CA THR A 336 4.64 -75.40 25.33
C THR A 336 3.49 -74.40 25.35
N VAL A 337 3.71 -73.26 25.98
CA VAL A 337 2.89 -72.07 25.80
C VAL A 337 3.68 -71.10 24.93
N SER A 338 3.12 -70.70 23.80
CA SER A 338 3.75 -69.76 22.87
C SER A 338 3.16 -68.37 23.03
N ARG A 339 4.00 -67.34 23.01
CA ARG A 339 3.58 -65.93 22.88
C ARG A 339 3.97 -65.44 21.48
N GLY A 340 3.00 -65.27 20.59
CA GLY A 340 3.27 -65.11 19.17
C GLY A 340 4.11 -66.27 18.64
N GLY A 341 5.30 -66.00 18.12
CA GLY A 341 6.24 -67.01 17.63
C GLY A 341 7.21 -67.57 18.68
N THR A 342 7.27 -67.02 19.89
CA THR A 342 8.23 -67.46 20.93
C THR A 342 7.64 -68.57 21.78
N ALA A 343 8.30 -69.73 21.80
CA ALA A 343 7.90 -70.91 22.57
C ALA A 343 8.48 -70.90 23.99
N TYR A 344 7.63 -71.12 24.99
CA TYR A 344 8.03 -71.29 26.39
C TYR A 344 7.67 -72.72 26.84
N PRO A 345 8.64 -73.65 26.90
CA PRO A 345 8.40 -75.01 27.36
C PRO A 345 8.11 -75.03 28.87
N VAL A 346 7.17 -75.88 29.28
CA VAL A 346 6.80 -76.11 30.68
C VAL A 346 6.74 -77.62 30.91
N THR A 347 7.50 -78.11 31.89
CA THR A 347 7.52 -79.53 32.26
C THR A 347 6.98 -79.71 33.67
N LEU A 348 5.83 -80.37 33.79
CA LEU A 348 5.22 -80.74 35.07
C LEU A 348 5.66 -82.16 35.44
N ASN A 349 6.24 -82.34 36.62
CA ASN A 349 6.75 -83.63 37.12
C ASN A 349 6.48 -83.84 38.62
N THR A 350 5.53 -83.10 39.19
CA THR A 350 5.19 -83.13 40.62
C THR A 350 3.80 -83.69 40.86
N ALA A 351 3.58 -84.23 42.05
CA ALA A 351 2.27 -84.70 42.48
C ALA A 351 1.37 -83.53 42.86
N THR A 352 0.27 -83.33 42.15
CA THR A 352 -0.78 -82.39 42.53
C THR A 352 -2.15 -83.07 42.51
N THR A 353 -3.06 -82.65 43.38
CA THR A 353 -4.37 -83.31 43.58
C THR A 353 -5.54 -82.46 43.09
N ASP A 354 -5.31 -81.18 42.83
CA ASP A 354 -6.33 -80.21 42.44
C ASP A 354 -5.76 -79.10 41.55
N LEU A 355 -6.65 -78.22 41.08
CA LEU A 355 -6.29 -77.09 40.23
C LEU A 355 -5.38 -76.08 40.93
N ALA A 356 -5.48 -75.93 42.25
CA ALA A 356 -4.64 -75.01 43.00
C ALA A 356 -3.19 -75.50 43.05
N GLY A 357 -3.00 -76.80 43.32
CA GLY A 357 -1.71 -77.48 43.25
C GLY A 357 -1.11 -77.43 41.84
N LEU A 358 -1.92 -77.66 40.81
CA LEU A 358 -1.50 -77.54 39.41
C LEU A 358 -1.05 -76.12 39.06
N VAL A 359 -1.79 -75.08 39.48
CA VAL A 359 -1.40 -73.68 39.28
C VAL A 359 -0.05 -73.40 39.94
N SER A 360 0.19 -73.91 41.15
CA SER A 360 1.47 -73.78 41.85
C SER A 360 2.60 -74.49 41.09
N ALA A 361 2.39 -75.74 40.68
CA ALA A 361 3.37 -76.52 39.91
C ALA A 361 3.69 -75.88 38.56
N PHE A 362 2.68 -75.36 37.85
CA PHE A 362 2.87 -74.65 36.59
C PHE A 362 3.71 -73.38 36.77
N ASN A 363 3.39 -72.57 37.78
CA ASN A 363 4.15 -71.35 38.07
C ASN A 363 5.58 -71.61 38.53
N ALA A 364 5.86 -72.77 39.14
CA ALA A 364 7.23 -73.22 39.42
C ALA A 364 7.96 -73.70 38.16
N ALA A 365 7.26 -74.41 37.27
CA ALA A 365 7.84 -75.03 36.07
C ALA A 365 8.05 -74.06 34.90
N LYS A 366 7.31 -72.94 34.83
CA LYS A 366 7.36 -72.00 33.69
C LYS A 366 8.67 -71.21 33.55
N GLY A 367 9.56 -71.27 34.55
CA GLY A 367 10.80 -70.49 34.59
C GLY A 367 10.59 -68.98 34.37
N ALA A 368 11.40 -68.39 33.49
CA ALA A 368 11.36 -66.97 33.15
C ALA A 368 10.25 -66.57 32.16
N ALA A 369 9.29 -67.46 31.89
CA ALA A 369 8.20 -67.15 30.96
C ALA A 369 7.37 -65.95 31.45
N PRO A 370 7.03 -64.98 30.58
CA PRO A 370 6.39 -63.71 30.92
C PRO A 370 4.87 -63.83 31.03
N PHE A 371 4.42 -64.87 31.73
CA PHE A 371 3.02 -65.11 32.05
C PHE A 371 2.91 -65.84 33.38
N ILE A 372 1.72 -65.83 33.97
CA ILE A 372 1.40 -66.53 35.22
C ILE A 372 0.15 -67.38 35.04
N ALA A 373 0.14 -68.56 35.63
CA ALA A 373 -1.03 -69.42 35.73
C ALA A 373 -1.91 -69.02 36.91
N SER A 374 -3.23 -69.15 36.73
CA SER A 374 -4.26 -68.96 37.73
C SER A 374 -5.45 -69.89 37.47
N ALA A 375 -6.32 -70.04 38.47
CA ALA A 375 -7.58 -70.77 38.33
C ALA A 375 -8.71 -69.81 37.97
N SER A 376 -9.49 -70.12 36.93
CA SER A 376 -10.68 -69.34 36.55
C SER A 376 -11.81 -70.25 36.08
N LEU A 377 -12.96 -70.22 36.77
CA LEU A 377 -14.11 -71.11 36.58
C LEU A 377 -13.70 -72.59 36.42
N GLY A 378 -12.90 -73.11 37.36
CA GLY A 378 -12.46 -74.52 37.35
C GLY A 378 -11.48 -74.91 36.25
N ARG A 379 -10.87 -73.93 35.56
CA ARG A 379 -9.95 -74.15 34.43
C ARG A 379 -8.66 -73.37 34.62
N LEU A 380 -7.59 -73.84 33.96
CA LEU A 380 -6.31 -73.12 33.93
C LEU A 380 -6.44 -71.87 33.05
N LEU A 381 -6.01 -70.73 33.58
CA LEU A 381 -5.91 -69.46 32.88
C LEU A 381 -4.46 -68.98 32.95
N ILE A 382 -3.83 -68.82 31.80
CA ILE A 382 -2.53 -68.19 31.66
C ILE A 382 -2.75 -66.73 31.31
N THR A 383 -2.13 -65.83 32.06
CA THR A 383 -2.21 -64.38 31.85
C THR A 383 -0.81 -63.83 31.66
N GLU A 384 -0.58 -63.10 30.57
CA GLU A 384 0.68 -62.39 30.32
C GLU A 384 0.99 -61.43 31.48
N THR A 385 2.25 -61.35 31.87
CA THR A 385 2.75 -60.38 32.86
C THR A 385 3.41 -59.20 32.15
N SER A 386 3.31 -58.00 32.73
CA SER A 386 3.98 -56.79 32.23
C SER A 386 5.46 -57.02 31.93
N ALA A 387 6.02 -56.50 30.82
CA ALA A 387 5.41 -55.60 29.83
C ALA A 387 4.58 -56.34 28.76
N PHE A 388 3.35 -55.87 28.51
CA PHE A 388 2.44 -56.50 27.54
C PHE A 388 2.90 -56.26 26.10
N THR A 389 2.81 -57.31 25.28
CA THR A 389 3.33 -57.28 23.91
C THR A 389 2.25 -57.17 22.84
N GLY A 390 0.97 -57.35 23.22
CA GLY A 390 -0.14 -57.43 22.26
C GLY A 390 -0.09 -58.66 21.35
N LEU A 391 0.68 -59.70 21.73
CA LEU A 391 0.79 -60.96 20.99
C LEU A 391 -0.04 -62.05 21.66
N PRO A 392 -0.68 -62.97 20.91
CA PRO A 392 -1.52 -64.01 21.48
C PRO A 392 -0.72 -65.02 22.31
N LEU A 393 -1.32 -65.52 23.38
CA LEU A 393 -0.85 -66.72 24.08
C LEU A 393 -1.55 -67.95 23.51
N THR A 394 -0.80 -68.98 23.12
CA THR A 394 -1.35 -70.21 22.52
C THR A 394 -0.69 -71.46 23.10
N SER A 395 -1.42 -72.58 23.12
CA SER A 395 -0.87 -73.90 23.44
C SER A 395 -1.70 -74.96 22.74
N THR A 396 -1.06 -76.05 22.34
CA THR A 396 -1.70 -77.22 21.71
C THR A 396 -1.95 -78.37 22.70
N ASP A 397 -1.57 -78.20 23.98
CA ASP A 397 -1.75 -79.26 24.97
C ASP A 397 -3.21 -79.44 25.39
N ALA A 398 -3.77 -80.60 25.05
CA ALA A 398 -5.13 -80.95 25.42
C ALA A 398 -5.28 -81.39 26.88
N THR A 399 -4.19 -81.75 27.56
CA THR A 399 -4.21 -82.26 28.94
C THR A 399 -4.63 -81.17 29.93
N LEU A 400 -4.04 -79.97 29.80
CA LEU A 400 -4.30 -78.83 30.67
C LEU A 400 -5.32 -77.84 30.08
N PHE A 401 -5.37 -77.71 28.74
CA PHE A 401 -6.15 -76.68 28.07
C PHE A 401 -7.35 -77.20 27.25
N GLY A 402 -7.53 -78.52 27.15
CA GLY A 402 -8.60 -79.14 26.35
C GLY A 402 -8.41 -78.96 24.84
N SER A 403 -9.39 -79.37 24.04
CA SER A 403 -9.26 -79.44 22.56
C SER A 403 -9.40 -78.09 21.84
N SER A 404 -9.92 -77.04 22.48
CA SER A 404 -10.15 -75.74 21.84
C SER A 404 -9.99 -74.55 22.78
N PRO A 405 -8.79 -74.36 23.36
CA PRO A 405 -8.57 -73.27 24.32
C PRO A 405 -8.82 -71.89 23.72
N ILE A 406 -9.27 -70.98 24.57
CA ILE A 406 -9.65 -69.63 24.19
C ILE A 406 -8.44 -68.71 24.42
N SER A 407 -7.88 -68.20 23.32
CA SER A 407 -6.85 -67.16 23.36
C SER A 407 -7.52 -65.79 23.18
N SER A 408 -7.24 -64.86 24.08
CA SER A 408 -7.64 -63.45 23.96
C SER A 408 -6.38 -62.60 23.90
N THR A 409 -6.11 -62.02 22.74
CA THR A 409 -4.96 -61.14 22.52
C THR A 409 -5.18 -59.80 23.20
N GLY A 410 -4.25 -59.39 24.06
CA GLY A 410 -4.23 -58.07 24.66
C GLY A 410 -3.66 -57.01 23.71
N THR A 411 -3.36 -55.83 24.24
CA THR A 411 -2.77 -54.71 23.50
C THR A 411 -1.44 -54.31 24.12
N ALA A 412 -0.45 -53.98 23.29
CA ALA A 412 0.79 -53.38 23.79
C ALA A 412 0.51 -51.97 24.36
N PRO A 413 1.26 -51.52 25.38
CA PRO A 413 1.22 -50.13 25.81
C PRO A 413 1.61 -49.20 24.64
N THR A 414 0.99 -48.02 24.57
CA THR A 414 1.36 -46.98 23.61
C THR A 414 2.12 -45.87 24.32
N SER A 415 3.14 -45.31 23.68
CA SER A 415 3.73 -44.05 24.14
C SER A 415 2.73 -42.92 23.92
N GLY A 416 2.52 -42.10 24.94
CA GLY A 416 1.79 -40.84 24.79
C GLY A 416 2.64 -39.80 24.04
N SER A 417 1.99 -38.75 23.55
CA SER A 417 2.66 -37.55 23.03
C SER A 417 2.44 -36.37 23.98
N PRO A 418 3.44 -35.50 24.19
CA PRO A 418 3.22 -34.24 24.88
C PRO A 418 2.29 -33.33 24.06
N GLU A 419 1.78 -32.29 24.70
CA GLU A 419 1.08 -31.21 24.02
C GLU A 419 2.05 -30.46 23.09
N GLN A 420 1.57 -30.13 21.89
CA GLN A 420 2.27 -29.30 20.92
C GLN A 420 1.49 -27.99 20.74
N PRO A 421 2.01 -26.86 21.22
CA PRO A 421 1.40 -25.56 20.93
C PRO A 421 1.46 -25.27 19.43
N ALA A 422 0.53 -24.46 18.93
CA ALA A 422 0.62 -23.94 17.58
C ALA A 422 1.85 -23.02 17.47
N GLU A 423 2.65 -23.20 16.42
CA GLU A 423 3.90 -22.47 16.19
C GLU A 423 3.92 -21.90 14.77
N MET A 424 4.40 -20.66 14.64
CA MET A 424 4.62 -20.01 13.35
C MET A 424 5.98 -19.34 13.33
N THR A 425 6.72 -19.50 12.22
CA THR A 425 7.98 -18.76 12.00
C THR A 425 7.82 -17.80 10.83
N LEU A 426 8.59 -16.72 10.83
CA LEU A 426 8.43 -15.61 9.89
C LEU A 426 9.73 -15.30 9.12
N ASN A 427 9.57 -14.71 7.94
CA ASN A 427 10.61 -13.95 7.25
C ASN A 427 10.26 -12.46 7.29
N TYR A 428 11.27 -11.60 7.34
CA TYR A 428 11.09 -10.19 7.02
C TYR A 428 10.62 -10.04 5.56
N ASP A 429 9.99 -8.90 5.22
CA ASP A 429 9.44 -8.64 3.88
C ASP A 429 10.48 -8.81 2.74
N GLY A 430 11.77 -8.58 3.02
CA GLY A 430 12.88 -8.82 2.09
C GLY A 430 13.33 -10.29 1.95
N GLY A 431 12.66 -11.24 2.62
CA GLY A 431 12.93 -12.68 2.54
C GLY A 431 13.93 -13.23 3.57
N ALA A 432 14.59 -12.37 4.35
CA ALA A 432 15.52 -12.81 5.40
C ALA A 432 14.78 -13.45 6.60
N PRO A 433 15.39 -14.43 7.30
CA PRO A 433 14.82 -15.02 8.52
C PRO A 433 14.50 -13.96 9.59
N ALA A 434 13.31 -14.02 10.20
CA ALA A 434 12.98 -13.18 11.35
C ALA A 434 13.55 -13.80 12.63
N ASN A 435 14.69 -13.28 13.08
CA ASN A 435 15.48 -13.79 14.22
C ASN A 435 15.90 -12.67 15.20
N GLY A 436 15.19 -11.55 15.15
CA GLY A 436 15.41 -10.37 15.98
C GLY A 436 14.10 -9.83 16.54
N LEU A 437 13.10 -10.69 16.71
CA LEU A 437 11.84 -10.32 17.33
C LEU A 437 12.07 -10.12 18.83
N ALA A 438 11.40 -9.12 19.41
CA ALA A 438 11.31 -8.94 20.85
C ALA A 438 10.71 -10.21 21.47
N LEU A 439 11.52 -10.88 22.29
CA LEU A 439 11.19 -12.14 22.95
C LEU A 439 10.23 -11.94 24.12
N GLY A 440 9.51 -13.01 24.45
CA GLY A 440 8.56 -13.05 25.56
C GLY A 440 7.13 -12.86 25.11
N THR A 441 6.25 -12.67 26.09
CA THR A 441 4.81 -12.62 25.90
C THR A 441 4.32 -11.17 25.85
N GLY A 442 3.46 -10.86 24.88
CA GLY A 442 2.89 -9.53 24.72
C GLY A 442 1.65 -9.51 23.84
N LEU A 443 0.93 -8.39 23.88
CA LEU A 443 -0.23 -8.17 23.02
C LEU A 443 0.22 -7.79 21.60
N ALA A 444 -0.34 -8.47 20.60
CA ALA A 444 -0.20 -8.11 19.21
C ALA A 444 -1.49 -8.37 18.43
N CYS A 445 -1.70 -7.62 17.35
CA CYS A 445 -2.67 -7.94 16.32
C CYS A 445 -1.91 -8.44 15.10
N ILE A 446 -2.26 -9.64 14.63
CA ILE A 446 -1.63 -10.29 13.48
C ILE A 446 -2.72 -10.63 12.47
N GLY A 447 -2.44 -10.45 11.18
CA GLY A 447 -3.36 -10.83 10.12
C GLY A 447 -2.80 -10.51 8.73
N PRO A 448 -3.56 -10.74 7.65
CA PRO A 448 -3.18 -10.28 6.32
C PRO A 448 -2.85 -8.78 6.32
N ARG A 449 -1.93 -8.35 5.44
CA ARG A 449 -1.51 -6.94 5.36
C ARG A 449 -2.70 -6.00 5.25
N GLY A 450 -2.68 -4.95 6.07
CA GLY A 450 -3.76 -3.96 6.15
C GLY A 450 -4.78 -4.28 7.23
N LEU A 451 -4.84 -5.50 7.78
CA LEU A 451 -5.79 -5.91 8.83
C LEU A 451 -7.24 -5.52 8.48
N ARG A 452 -7.62 -5.79 7.23
CA ARG A 452 -8.85 -5.30 6.59
C ARG A 452 -9.97 -6.33 6.66
N TYR A 453 -11.16 -5.82 6.91
CA TYR A 453 -12.40 -6.60 6.98
C TYR A 453 -13.52 -5.83 6.27
N ARG A 454 -14.39 -6.49 5.52
CA ARG A 454 -15.59 -5.86 4.93
C ARG A 454 -16.80 -6.17 5.80
N ILE A 455 -17.59 -5.16 6.13
CA ILE A 455 -18.86 -5.33 6.85
C ILE A 455 -19.86 -6.04 5.92
N THR A 456 -20.36 -7.21 6.32
CA THR A 456 -21.36 -7.98 5.58
C THR A 456 -22.77 -7.68 6.09
N ALA A 457 -22.92 -7.49 7.40
CA ALA A 457 -24.15 -7.03 8.04
C ALA A 457 -23.87 -5.96 9.10
N PHE A 458 -24.80 -5.01 9.25
CA PHE A 458 -24.66 -3.89 10.18
C PHE A 458 -25.80 -3.84 11.19
N GLY A 459 -25.42 -3.68 12.46
CA GLY A 459 -26.27 -3.26 13.56
C GLY A 459 -25.52 -2.26 14.46
N SER A 460 -26.24 -1.46 15.24
CA SER A 460 -25.65 -0.41 16.07
C SER A 460 -24.72 -0.93 17.18
N SER A 461 -24.89 -2.19 17.61
CA SER A 461 -24.10 -2.84 18.66
C SER A 461 -23.33 -4.07 18.16
N ILE A 462 -23.54 -4.51 16.93
CA ILE A 462 -22.90 -5.69 16.36
C ILE A 462 -22.78 -5.52 14.84
N ILE A 463 -21.62 -5.86 14.31
CA ILE A 463 -21.39 -5.98 12.88
C ILE A 463 -20.91 -7.40 12.57
N GLU A 464 -21.31 -7.91 11.42
CA GLU A 464 -20.72 -9.11 10.81
C GLU A 464 -19.71 -8.67 9.75
N VAL A 465 -18.60 -9.41 9.65
CA VAL A 465 -17.50 -9.06 8.76
C VAL A 465 -16.92 -10.28 8.06
N GLU A 466 -16.39 -10.07 6.87
CA GLU A 466 -15.51 -11.00 6.17
C GLU A 466 -14.08 -10.43 6.15
N ARG A 467 -13.05 -11.28 6.28
CA ARG A 467 -11.65 -10.86 6.18
C ARG A 467 -11.25 -10.67 4.73
N LEU A 468 -10.41 -9.66 4.48
CA LEU A 468 -9.81 -9.43 3.16
C LEU A 468 -8.35 -9.85 3.17
N THR A 469 -7.92 -10.47 2.08
CA THR A 469 -6.51 -10.81 1.82
C THR A 469 -5.66 -9.54 1.64
N SER A 470 -4.34 -9.68 1.60
CA SER A 470 -3.41 -8.57 1.35
C SER A 470 -3.64 -7.86 0.00
N VAL A 471 -4.18 -8.58 -0.99
CA VAL A 471 -4.54 -8.05 -2.32
C VAL A 471 -5.96 -7.48 -2.37
N GLY A 472 -6.76 -7.65 -1.31
CA GLY A 472 -8.11 -7.07 -1.16
C GLY A 472 -9.25 -7.95 -1.66
N ALA A 473 -8.98 -9.19 -2.07
CA ALA A 473 -10.01 -10.21 -2.30
C ALA A 473 -10.58 -10.73 -0.98
N VAL A 474 -11.80 -11.28 -1.00
CA VAL A 474 -12.39 -11.98 0.16
C VAL A 474 -11.55 -13.22 0.48
N ASP A 475 -11.32 -13.45 1.76
CA ASP A 475 -10.60 -14.60 2.28
C ASP A 475 -11.62 -15.66 2.73
N GLU A 476 -11.98 -16.57 1.82
CA GLU A 476 -13.05 -17.56 2.03
C GLU A 476 -12.68 -18.63 3.07
N ASP A 477 -11.38 -18.83 3.31
CA ASP A 477 -10.86 -19.84 4.24
C ASP A 477 -10.59 -19.28 5.64
N TRP A 478 -11.01 -18.04 5.93
CA TRP A 478 -10.84 -17.44 7.24
C TRP A 478 -11.82 -18.05 8.27
N PRO A 479 -11.34 -18.70 9.34
CA PRO A 479 -12.21 -19.34 10.35
C PRO A 479 -12.94 -18.36 11.29
N GLY A 480 -12.71 -17.05 11.15
CA GLY A 480 -13.23 -16.03 12.06
C GLY A 480 -12.24 -15.65 13.18
N PHE A 481 -12.62 -14.68 14.01
CA PHE A 481 -11.90 -14.30 15.21
C PHE A 481 -12.05 -15.35 16.31
N SER A 482 -10.96 -15.63 17.03
CA SER A 482 -11.06 -16.26 18.35
C SER A 482 -11.82 -15.35 19.31
N TYR A 483 -12.46 -15.92 20.33
CA TYR A 483 -13.14 -15.11 21.35
C TYR A 483 -12.16 -14.14 22.02
N LEU A 484 -12.46 -12.86 21.98
CA LEU A 484 -11.67 -11.81 22.65
C LEU A 484 -12.58 -10.69 23.15
N GLU A 485 -12.44 -10.33 24.42
CA GLU A 485 -12.94 -9.06 24.94
C GLU A 485 -11.76 -8.11 25.14
N SER A 486 -11.85 -6.90 24.60
CA SER A 486 -10.74 -5.96 24.57
C SER A 486 -11.19 -4.52 24.76
N VAL A 487 -10.48 -3.82 25.65
CA VAL A 487 -10.57 -2.35 25.82
C VAL A 487 -9.50 -1.60 25.02
N ASN A 488 -8.55 -2.31 24.42
CA ASN A 488 -7.41 -1.75 23.68
C ASN A 488 -7.61 -1.82 22.16
N SER A 489 -8.74 -2.39 21.70
CA SER A 489 -9.03 -2.56 20.29
C SER A 489 -9.48 -1.27 19.63
N VAL A 490 -9.05 -1.09 18.37
CA VAL A 490 -9.36 0.08 17.57
C VAL A 490 -9.97 -0.39 16.25
N ILE A 491 -11.10 0.21 15.87
CA ILE A 491 -11.78 -0.09 14.63
C ILE A 491 -11.97 1.22 13.86
N ASN A 492 -11.29 1.30 12.73
CA ASN A 492 -11.31 2.45 11.85
C ASN A 492 -11.92 2.07 10.51
N LEU A 493 -12.58 3.02 9.87
CA LEU A 493 -12.97 2.87 8.48
C LEU A 493 -11.70 2.77 7.61
N ASP A 494 -11.67 1.82 6.70
CA ASP A 494 -10.58 1.71 5.74
C ASP A 494 -10.71 2.85 4.71
N PRO A 495 -9.60 3.52 4.33
CA PRO A 495 -9.63 4.60 3.35
C PRO A 495 -10.23 4.22 1.98
N SER A 496 -10.27 2.95 1.61
CA SER A 496 -10.90 2.48 0.36
C SER A 496 -12.43 2.62 0.35
N SER A 497 -13.07 2.59 1.52
CA SER A 497 -14.53 2.63 1.68
C SER A 497 -15.14 4.01 1.49
N LEU A 498 -14.29 5.02 1.46
CA LEU A 498 -14.66 6.41 1.40
C LEU A 498 -14.95 6.83 -0.06
N GLN A 499 -16.23 6.96 -0.41
CA GLN A 499 -16.66 7.43 -1.73
C GLN A 499 -16.85 8.96 -1.77
N GLY A 500 -16.47 9.58 -2.89
CA GLY A 500 -16.54 11.03 -3.10
C GLY A 500 -15.20 11.73 -2.88
N GLY A 501 -15.20 13.08 -2.94
CA GLY A 501 -13.99 13.89 -2.73
C GLY A 501 -12.99 13.89 -3.90
N TYR A 502 -13.29 13.16 -4.96
CA TYR A 502 -12.48 13.17 -6.18
C TYR A 502 -12.55 14.52 -6.88
N ARG A 503 -11.38 15.00 -7.29
CA ARG A 503 -11.22 15.94 -8.40
C ARG A 503 -11.10 15.15 -9.69
N GLY A 504 -11.66 15.67 -10.78
CA GLY A 504 -11.84 14.93 -12.03
C GLY A 504 -13.17 14.14 -12.06
N PRO A 505 -13.34 13.22 -13.02
CA PRO A 505 -12.33 12.72 -13.94
C PRO A 505 -11.90 13.74 -15.00
N PHE A 506 -10.61 13.76 -15.34
CA PHE A 506 -10.05 14.55 -16.43
C PHE A 506 -9.31 13.65 -17.42
N VAL A 507 -9.53 13.86 -18.72
CA VAL A 507 -8.84 13.11 -19.76
C VAL A 507 -7.40 13.60 -19.89
N CYS A 508 -6.45 12.69 -19.68
CA CYS A 508 -5.02 12.95 -19.65
C CYS A 508 -4.35 12.62 -20.99
N SER A 509 -4.99 12.99 -22.09
CA SER A 509 -4.49 12.78 -23.46
C SER A 509 -5.12 13.79 -24.43
N PRO A 510 -4.41 14.16 -25.51
CA PRO A 510 -4.99 14.96 -26.59
C PRO A 510 -6.16 14.24 -27.28
N VAL A 511 -7.04 15.01 -27.92
CA VAL A 511 -8.13 14.45 -28.71
C VAL A 511 -7.58 13.60 -29.85
N GLY A 512 -8.03 12.34 -29.93
CA GLY A 512 -7.63 11.40 -30.99
C GLY A 512 -6.28 10.72 -30.78
N GLU A 513 -5.63 10.94 -29.63
CA GLU A 513 -4.32 10.35 -29.33
C GLU A 513 -4.34 9.50 -28.07
N LYS A 514 -3.36 8.59 -27.98
CA LYS A 514 -3.13 7.75 -26.81
C LYS A 514 -1.76 8.03 -26.21
N VAL A 515 -1.68 7.92 -24.89
CA VAL A 515 -0.46 8.16 -24.09
C VAL A 515 0.05 6.86 -23.46
N THR A 516 1.33 6.81 -23.13
CA THR A 516 2.02 5.64 -22.58
C THR A 516 2.29 5.75 -21.08
N ALA A 517 2.29 6.95 -20.53
CA ALA A 517 2.49 7.19 -19.10
C ALA A 517 1.65 8.36 -18.61
N ILE A 518 1.39 8.37 -17.30
CA ILE A 518 0.77 9.49 -16.60
C ILE A 518 1.75 10.00 -15.55
N GLU A 519 1.83 11.32 -15.42
CA GLU A 519 2.52 12.00 -14.33
C GLU A 519 1.55 12.93 -13.61
N TYR A 520 1.58 12.95 -12.29
CA TYR A 520 0.81 13.90 -11.50
C TYR A 520 1.62 14.41 -10.30
N SER A 521 1.30 15.62 -9.85
CA SER A 521 1.92 16.21 -8.66
C SER A 521 0.88 16.61 -7.63
N VAL A 522 1.25 16.51 -6.35
CA VAL A 522 0.50 17.05 -5.22
C VAL A 522 1.34 18.09 -4.47
N PHE A 523 0.70 19.09 -3.88
CA PHE A 523 1.38 20.24 -3.28
C PHE A 523 0.73 20.66 -1.96
N ALA A 524 1.53 20.76 -0.90
CA ALA A 524 1.16 21.29 0.40
C ALA A 524 1.58 22.76 0.48
N ALA A 525 0.68 23.68 0.13
CA ALA A 525 0.98 25.11 0.04
C ALA A 525 1.35 25.76 1.38
N ASN A 526 0.77 25.25 2.47
CA ASN A 526 1.00 25.74 3.84
C ASN A 526 1.96 24.83 4.63
N GLY A 527 2.71 23.99 3.93
CA GLY A 527 3.54 22.94 4.51
C GLY A 527 2.75 21.72 4.96
N LEU A 528 3.51 20.68 5.29
CA LEU A 528 3.02 19.38 5.74
C LEU A 528 3.71 19.13 7.08
N ILE A 529 2.98 19.35 8.18
CA ILE A 529 3.53 19.37 9.54
C ILE A 529 2.47 19.19 10.63
N GLY A 530 2.83 18.53 11.73
CA GLY A 530 2.08 18.52 12.98
C GLY A 530 2.59 19.58 13.96
N LEU A 531 1.68 20.28 14.63
CA LEU A 531 1.92 21.33 15.63
C LEU A 531 1.23 20.96 16.94
N GLY A 532 1.98 20.44 17.91
CA GLY A 532 1.42 20.07 19.22
C GLY A 532 0.96 21.29 20.02
N LYS A 533 0.16 21.09 21.08
CA LYS A 533 -0.35 22.17 21.96
C LYS A 533 0.73 23.05 22.60
N LYS A 534 1.96 22.54 22.69
CA LYS A 534 3.14 23.25 23.23
C LYS A 534 3.95 23.98 22.15
N GLY A 535 3.53 23.91 20.89
CA GLY A 535 4.23 24.48 19.74
C GLY A 535 5.28 23.56 19.10
N ASP A 536 5.43 22.33 19.63
CA ASP A 536 6.37 21.33 19.11
C ASP A 536 5.99 20.90 17.68
N MET A 537 6.98 20.84 16.80
CA MET A 537 6.83 20.41 15.42
C MET A 537 7.12 18.92 15.28
N TYR A 538 6.25 18.17 14.60
CA TYR A 538 6.47 16.75 14.34
C TYR A 538 6.06 16.35 12.92
N ALA A 539 6.62 15.23 12.46
CA ALA A 539 6.35 14.68 11.15
C ALA A 539 4.93 14.11 11.07
N ILE A 540 4.23 14.41 9.99
CA ILE A 540 2.92 13.84 9.66
C ILE A 540 2.94 13.27 8.26
N SER A 541 1.96 12.41 7.97
CA SER A 541 1.75 11.87 6.62
C SER A 541 0.37 12.26 6.11
N SER A 542 0.29 12.61 4.83
CA SER A 542 -0.96 12.79 4.10
C SER A 542 -1.09 11.71 3.03
N GLY A 543 -2.26 11.08 2.99
CA GLY A 543 -2.58 10.06 2.00
C GLY A 543 -3.44 10.63 0.87
N HIS A 544 -3.22 10.16 -0.36
CA HIS A 544 -4.10 10.43 -1.49
C HIS A 544 -4.28 9.18 -2.34
N GLN A 545 -5.40 9.15 -3.06
CA GLN A 545 -5.76 8.04 -3.94
C GLN A 545 -5.94 8.59 -5.35
N PHE A 546 -4.96 8.30 -6.20
CA PHE A 546 -5.01 8.58 -7.62
C PHE A 546 -5.63 7.40 -8.35
N GLU A 547 -6.52 7.65 -9.27
CA GLU A 547 -7.14 6.60 -10.06
C GLU A 547 -7.15 6.95 -11.53
N TYR A 548 -7.00 5.92 -12.37
CA TYR A 548 -7.13 6.07 -13.81
C TYR A 548 -7.85 4.87 -14.41
N ARG A 549 -8.46 5.09 -15.57
CA ARG A 549 -8.96 4.03 -16.46
C ARG A 549 -8.92 4.49 -17.91
N ASP A 550 -9.02 3.56 -18.84
CA ASP A 550 -9.19 3.89 -20.26
C ASP A 550 -10.60 4.47 -20.48
N ALA A 551 -10.67 5.73 -20.89
CA ALA A 551 -11.92 6.46 -21.12
C ALA A 551 -12.73 5.87 -22.29
N ASP A 552 -12.07 5.23 -23.26
CA ASP A 552 -12.74 4.65 -24.42
C ASP A 552 -13.37 3.28 -24.09
N VAL A 553 -12.82 2.57 -23.09
CA VAL A 553 -13.34 1.29 -22.60
C VAL A 553 -14.32 1.49 -21.44
N ALA A 554 -14.09 2.51 -20.60
CA ALA A 554 -14.86 2.82 -19.39
C ALA A 554 -14.91 1.68 -18.35
N GLY A 555 -13.84 0.89 -18.24
CA GLY A 555 -13.71 -0.23 -17.30
C GLY A 555 -13.59 0.15 -15.82
N ALA A 556 -13.20 -0.82 -14.99
CA ALA A 556 -12.90 -0.57 -13.57
C ALA A 556 -11.74 0.43 -13.42
N TRP A 557 -11.79 1.23 -12.35
CA TRP A 557 -10.72 2.16 -12.00
C TRP A 557 -9.50 1.40 -11.48
N THR A 558 -8.34 1.66 -12.05
CA THR A 558 -7.06 1.26 -11.44
C THR A 558 -6.73 2.24 -10.33
N VAL A 559 -6.50 1.73 -9.13
CA VAL A 559 -6.31 2.53 -7.92
C VAL A 559 -4.84 2.58 -7.51
N LEU A 560 -4.29 3.78 -7.40
CA LEU A 560 -2.92 4.08 -6.97
C LEU A 560 -2.92 4.94 -5.71
N SER A 561 -2.90 4.29 -4.55
CA SER A 561 -2.78 4.98 -3.26
C SER A 561 -1.33 5.34 -2.96
N LYS A 562 -1.08 6.58 -2.53
CA LYS A 562 0.25 7.10 -2.20
C LYS A 562 0.19 7.90 -0.90
N TRP A 563 1.33 7.93 -0.22
CA TRP A 563 1.54 8.67 1.01
C TRP A 563 2.73 9.59 0.84
N VAL A 564 2.60 10.82 1.35
CA VAL A 564 3.68 11.80 1.44
C VAL A 564 3.83 12.23 2.89
N SER A 565 5.06 12.45 3.33
CA SER A 565 5.36 12.84 4.71
C SER A 565 6.15 14.15 4.74
N GLY A 566 5.94 14.94 5.79
CA GLY A 566 6.64 16.20 6.00
C GLY A 566 6.68 16.58 7.47
N ALA A 567 7.68 17.38 7.83
CA ALA A 567 7.87 17.96 9.16
C ALA A 567 8.21 19.45 9.06
N SER A 568 7.66 20.15 8.06
CA SER A 568 7.99 21.54 7.76
C SER A 568 6.76 22.39 7.47
N ARG A 569 6.77 23.62 7.98
CA ARG A 569 5.77 24.66 7.70
C ARG A 569 5.92 25.22 6.30
N ASP A 570 7.07 25.02 5.67
CA ASP A 570 7.32 25.53 4.34
C ASP A 570 6.58 24.69 3.30
N ALA A 571 6.21 25.33 2.18
CA ALA A 571 5.49 24.66 1.11
C ALA A 571 6.28 23.48 0.54
N GLN A 572 5.58 22.38 0.24
CA GLN A 572 6.20 21.12 -0.22
C GLN A 572 5.46 20.54 -1.42
N GLY A 573 6.18 19.99 -2.40
CA GLY A 573 5.60 19.36 -3.58
C GLY A 573 6.14 17.96 -3.84
N PHE A 574 5.32 17.10 -4.45
CA PHE A 574 5.64 15.70 -4.69
C PHE A 574 5.14 15.30 -6.08
N THR A 575 5.96 14.62 -6.89
CA THR A 575 5.60 14.16 -8.24
C THR A 575 5.65 12.65 -8.35
N PHE A 576 4.66 12.07 -9.00
CA PHE A 576 4.53 10.63 -9.23
C PHE A 576 4.34 10.36 -10.71
N ARG A 577 5.05 9.35 -11.22
CA ARG A 577 4.93 8.86 -12.58
C ARG A 577 4.47 7.41 -12.57
N HIS A 578 3.59 7.07 -13.50
CA HIS A 578 3.04 5.73 -13.67
C HIS A 578 3.02 5.36 -15.16
N GLU A 579 3.66 4.25 -15.51
CA GLU A 579 3.61 3.69 -16.87
C GLU A 579 2.29 2.93 -17.08
N LEU A 580 1.62 3.20 -18.19
CA LEU A 580 0.35 2.56 -18.52
C LEU A 580 0.59 1.13 -19.05
N PRO A 581 -0.30 0.18 -18.74
CA PRO A 581 -0.15 -1.21 -19.19
C PRO A 581 -0.19 -1.37 -20.72
N TYR A 582 -0.81 -0.42 -21.40
CA TYR A 582 -0.82 -0.27 -22.86
C TYR A 582 -1.11 1.19 -23.22
N PRO A 583 -0.79 1.65 -24.44
CA PRO A 583 -1.18 2.98 -24.89
C PRO A 583 -2.70 3.15 -24.85
N MET A 584 -3.20 4.11 -24.09
CA MET A 584 -4.64 4.34 -23.90
C MET A 584 -4.99 5.82 -23.83
N ARG A 585 -6.29 6.12 -23.74
CA ARG A 585 -6.83 7.45 -23.49
C ARG A 585 -7.26 7.55 -22.01
N PRO A 586 -6.32 7.78 -21.07
CA PRO A 586 -6.63 7.71 -19.65
C PRO A 586 -7.54 8.87 -19.23
N GLU A 587 -8.59 8.56 -18.47
CA GLU A 587 -9.22 9.54 -17.60
C GLU A 587 -8.77 9.32 -16.15
N CYS A 588 -8.46 10.41 -15.46
CA CYS A 588 -7.78 10.40 -14.18
C CYS A 588 -8.57 11.18 -13.13
N ARG A 589 -8.59 10.69 -11.90
CA ARG A 589 -9.20 11.38 -10.75
C ARG A 589 -8.36 11.22 -9.50
N LEU A 590 -8.45 12.18 -8.59
CA LEU A 590 -7.63 12.22 -7.38
C LEU A 590 -8.45 12.68 -6.18
N LYS A 591 -8.40 11.95 -5.07
CA LYS A 591 -8.99 12.36 -3.78
C LYS A 591 -7.94 12.35 -2.68
N ARG A 592 -8.18 13.11 -1.62
CA ARG A 592 -7.42 12.98 -0.36
C ARG A 592 -8.01 11.84 0.45
N LEU A 593 -7.14 11.03 1.07
CA LEU A 593 -7.53 10.02 2.03
C LEU A 593 -7.75 10.66 3.41
N PRO A 594 -8.58 10.07 4.29
CA PRO A 594 -8.79 10.57 5.64
C PRO A 594 -7.48 10.51 6.44
N LYS A 595 -7.40 11.35 7.47
CA LYS A 595 -6.30 11.33 8.44
C LYS A 595 -6.27 9.96 9.14
N ILE A 596 -5.13 9.27 9.10
CA ILE A 596 -4.91 8.03 9.86
C ILE A 596 -4.13 8.39 11.14
N GLY A 597 -4.78 8.25 12.30
CA GLY A 597 -4.15 8.37 13.62
C GLY A 597 -4.06 9.79 14.19
N GLY A 598 -4.33 9.92 15.50
CA GLY A 598 -4.08 11.12 16.31
C GLY A 598 -5.36 11.81 16.81
N ALA A 599 -5.51 11.90 18.14
CA ALA A 599 -6.70 12.43 18.82
C ALA A 599 -6.99 13.94 18.62
N ASN A 600 -6.20 14.66 17.82
CA ASN A 600 -6.30 16.12 17.67
C ASN A 600 -6.21 16.52 16.18
N ALA A 601 -7.34 16.52 15.47
CA ALA A 601 -7.41 16.95 14.07
C ALA A 601 -6.95 18.42 13.86
N ASP A 602 -7.01 19.22 14.93
CA ASP A 602 -6.67 20.65 14.97
C ASP A 602 -5.15 20.91 15.03
N GLU A 603 -4.34 19.89 15.30
CA GLU A 603 -2.87 20.00 15.43
C GLU A 603 -2.14 19.70 14.11
N VAL A 604 -2.85 19.39 13.02
CA VAL A 604 -2.25 18.81 11.80
C VAL A 604 -2.57 19.70 10.59
N ASN A 605 -1.53 20.16 9.89
CA ASN A 605 -1.65 20.86 8.62
C ASN A 605 -1.26 19.93 7.46
N ASP A 606 -2.26 19.41 6.77
CA ASP A 606 -2.14 18.43 5.69
C ASP A 606 -3.01 18.79 4.47
N ASP A 607 -3.21 20.10 4.24
CA ASP A 607 -3.94 20.59 3.09
C ASP A 607 -3.16 20.34 1.80
N MET A 608 -3.68 19.42 0.99
CA MET A 608 -3.07 19.01 -0.26
C MET A 608 -3.83 19.55 -1.47
N MET A 609 -3.08 20.04 -2.45
CA MET A 609 -3.57 20.49 -3.75
C MET A 609 -3.16 19.49 -4.83
N TRP A 610 -4.03 19.25 -5.82
CA TRP A 610 -3.65 18.63 -7.09
C TRP A 610 -2.94 19.69 -7.94
N TYR A 611 -1.62 19.57 -8.04
CA TYR A 611 -0.75 20.60 -8.60
C TYR A 611 -0.53 20.46 -10.11
N SER A 612 -0.42 19.23 -10.63
CA SER A 612 -0.29 18.99 -12.06
C SER A 612 -0.81 17.61 -12.46
N LEU A 613 -1.20 17.46 -13.73
CA LEU A 613 -1.51 16.19 -14.38
C LEU A 613 -1.03 16.24 -15.83
N ARG A 614 -0.30 15.20 -16.27
CA ARG A 614 0.28 15.10 -17.62
C ARG A 614 0.23 13.69 -18.17
N GLY A 615 0.07 13.59 -19.49
CA GLY A 615 0.17 12.34 -20.24
C GLY A 615 1.38 12.35 -21.17
N LEU A 616 2.16 11.28 -21.21
CA LEU A 616 3.30 11.14 -22.13
C LEU A 616 2.84 10.56 -23.46
N ARG A 617 3.01 11.30 -24.56
CA ARG A 617 2.61 10.86 -25.90
C ARG A 617 3.55 9.76 -26.41
N GLN A 618 3.03 8.91 -27.28
CA GLN A 618 3.76 7.77 -27.86
C GLN A 618 4.93 8.19 -28.77
N ILE A 619 4.75 9.28 -29.51
CA ILE A 619 5.64 9.71 -30.57
C ILE A 619 6.46 10.89 -30.07
N ARG A 620 7.77 10.86 -30.31
CA ARG A 620 8.67 12.01 -30.11
C ARG A 620 8.80 12.80 -31.43
N PRO A 621 9.16 14.09 -31.37
CA PRO A 621 9.37 14.93 -32.55
C PRO A 621 10.46 14.39 -33.47
#